data_AF-A0A2P4T170-F1
#
_entry.id   AF-A0A2P4T170-F1
#
_cell.length_a   1.000
_cell.length_b   1.000
_cell.length_c   1.000
_cell.angle_alpha   90.00
_cell.angle_beta   90.00
_cell.angle_gamma   90.00
#
_symmetry.space_group_name_H-M   'P 1'
#
loop_
_entity.id
_entity.type
_entity.pdbx_description
1 polymer ?
#
loop_
_entity_poly.entity_id
_entity_poly.type
_entity_poly.pdbx_seq_one_letter_code
_entity_poly.pdbx_strand_id
1 'polypeptide(L)'
;IYAKNLVNADRCALFQVDHKNKELYSDLFDIGEENDGKPVFKKTKEIRFSIEKGIAGQVARTGEVLNIPDAYADPRFNREVDLYTGYTTRNILCMPIVSRGSVIGVVQMVNKISGSAFSKTDENNFKMFAVFCALALHCANMYHRIRHSECIYRVTMEKLSYHSVCTAEEWQNLMHCTLPPHIYKEIELYHFDISPHEDVWPAIFVYMVHQSCGTACFELEKLCRFTMSVKKNYRRVPYHNWKHAVTVAHCMYAILQNNQGLFTDLERKGLLVACLCHDLDHRGYSNSYLQKFDHPLAALYSTSTMEQHHFSQTVSILQLEGHNVFSNLSSSEYEQVLEIIRKAIIATDLALYFGNRKQLEELHQAGALNLKNQAHR
;
A
#
# COMPACT_ATOMS: atom_id res chain seq x y z
N ILE A 1 32.04 11.48 9.57
CA ILE A 1 33.17 10.60 9.96
C ILE A 1 34.21 10.49 8.83
N TYR A 2 33.91 9.84 7.71
CA TYR A 2 34.92 9.61 6.65
C TYR A 2 35.35 10.87 5.86
N ALA A 3 34.45 11.83 5.68
CA ALA A 3 34.69 13.00 4.82
C ALA A 3 35.82 13.92 5.33
N LYS A 4 35.81 14.24 6.63
CA LYS A 4 36.83 15.07 7.31
C LYS A 4 38.22 14.42 7.25
N ASN A 5 38.27 13.12 7.51
CA ASN A 5 39.52 12.34 7.55
C ASN A 5 40.11 12.15 6.15
N LEU A 6 39.28 12.05 5.10
CA LEU A 6 39.72 11.90 3.71
C LEU A 6 40.66 13.02 3.25
N VAL A 7 40.43 14.24 3.72
CA VAL A 7 41.23 15.43 3.39
C VAL A 7 41.93 16.05 4.60
N ASN A 8 41.92 15.39 5.76
CA ASN A 8 42.50 15.88 7.00
C ASN A 8 42.09 17.33 7.35
N ALA A 9 40.78 17.59 7.29
CA ALA A 9 40.16 18.85 7.69
C ALA A 9 39.82 18.87 9.18
N ASP A 10 39.59 20.05 9.76
CA ASP A 10 39.17 20.23 11.15
C ASP A 10 37.66 20.07 11.30
N ARG A 11 36.88 20.61 10.35
CA ARG A 11 35.40 20.50 10.35
C ARG A 11 34.86 20.19 8.96
N CYS A 12 33.70 19.55 8.95
CA CYS A 12 32.90 19.29 7.76
C CYS A 12 31.48 19.82 7.97
N ALA A 13 30.94 20.53 6.99
CA ALA A 13 29.56 20.96 6.96
C ALA A 13 28.88 20.49 5.67
N LEU A 14 27.64 20.01 5.79
CA LEU A 14 26.78 19.65 4.66
C LEU A 14 25.57 20.59 4.68
N PHE A 15 25.37 21.33 3.60
CA PHE A 15 24.21 22.16 3.38
C PHE A 15 23.34 21.58 2.25
N GLN A 16 22.04 21.50 2.46
CA GLN A 16 21.06 21.13 1.43
C GLN A 16 20.54 22.40 0.76
N VAL A 17 20.27 22.33 -0.55
CA VAL A 17 19.74 23.47 -1.32
C VAL A 17 18.21 23.42 -1.35
N ASP A 18 17.57 24.46 -0.82
CA ASP A 18 16.16 24.74 -1.01
C ASP A 18 15.98 25.69 -2.20
N HIS A 19 15.75 25.10 -3.38
CA HIS A 19 15.53 25.86 -4.62
C HIS A 19 14.26 26.72 -4.59
N LYS A 20 13.25 26.39 -3.76
CA LYS A 20 12.00 27.15 -3.72
C LYS A 20 12.19 28.48 -3.00
N ASN A 21 12.89 28.44 -1.86
CA ASN A 21 13.14 29.63 -1.04
C ASN A 21 14.46 30.32 -1.38
N LYS A 22 15.30 29.72 -2.26
CA LYS A 22 16.66 30.18 -2.59
C LYS A 22 17.57 30.23 -1.35
N GLU A 23 17.54 29.16 -0.56
CA GLU A 23 18.25 29.06 0.70
C GLU A 23 19.11 27.80 0.78
N LEU A 24 20.15 27.85 1.61
CA LEU A 24 20.93 26.72 2.08
C LEU A 24 20.56 26.43 3.52
N TYR A 25 20.33 25.16 3.84
CA TYR A 25 20.02 24.75 5.22
C TYR A 25 20.80 23.51 5.66
N SER A 26 21.04 23.40 6.96
CA SER A 26 21.66 22.23 7.59
C SER A 26 21.11 21.97 8.97
N ASP A 27 20.77 20.72 9.25
CA ASP A 27 20.38 20.18 10.55
C ASP A 27 21.49 19.32 11.20
N LEU A 28 22.64 19.21 10.52
CA LEU A 28 23.76 18.36 10.89
C LEU A 28 25.07 19.15 10.81
N PHE A 29 25.58 19.55 11.97
CA PHE A 29 26.86 20.26 12.10
C PHE A 29 27.88 19.42 12.88
N ASP A 30 29.11 19.36 12.36
CA ASP A 30 30.25 18.79 13.07
C ASP A 30 30.80 19.85 14.04
N ILE A 31 30.64 19.61 15.35
CA ILE A 31 31.12 20.53 16.38
C ILE A 31 32.63 20.37 16.66
N GLY A 32 33.29 19.39 16.04
CA GLY A 32 34.72 19.12 16.23
C GLY A 32 35.05 18.36 17.52
N GLU A 33 34.04 17.88 18.27
CA GLU A 33 34.21 17.00 19.43
C GLU A 33 34.27 15.53 18.96
N GLU A 34 35.22 14.75 19.49
CA GLU A 34 35.32 13.31 19.26
C GLU A 34 34.95 12.54 20.54
N ASN A 35 34.13 11.50 20.42
CA ASN A 35 33.80 10.58 21.49
C ASN A 35 34.10 9.15 21.02
N ASP A 36 35.00 8.43 21.70
CA ASP A 36 35.53 7.12 21.28
C ASP A 36 36.01 7.06 19.81
N GLY A 37 36.74 8.08 19.36
CA GLY A 37 37.28 8.15 18.00
C GLY A 37 36.22 8.35 16.90
N LYS A 38 34.97 8.66 17.27
CA LYS A 38 33.91 9.05 16.35
C LYS A 38 33.57 10.53 16.54
N PRO A 39 33.49 11.34 15.47
CA PRO A 39 33.07 12.73 15.60
C PRO A 39 31.60 12.78 16.03
N VAL A 40 31.32 13.65 16.99
CA VAL A 40 29.99 13.86 17.58
C VAL A 40 29.23 14.85 16.72
N PHE A 41 28.11 14.42 16.14
CA PHE A 41 27.17 15.31 15.47
C PHE A 41 26.02 15.61 16.44
N LYS A 42 25.82 16.89 16.78
CA LYS A 42 24.64 17.33 17.55
C LYS A 42 23.59 17.85 16.57
N LYS A 43 22.34 17.41 16.76
CA LYS A 43 21.18 17.99 16.06
C LYS A 43 20.94 19.38 16.66
N THR A 44 21.48 20.40 16.01
CA THR A 44 21.34 21.80 16.43
C THR A 44 20.08 22.42 15.82
N LYS A 45 19.72 23.63 16.27
CA LYS A 45 18.72 24.46 15.58
C LYS A 45 19.14 24.61 14.12
N GLU A 46 18.21 24.41 13.19
CA GLU A 46 18.46 24.46 11.74
C GLU A 46 19.20 25.76 11.37
N ILE A 47 20.38 25.65 10.77
CA ILE A 47 21.11 26.78 10.22
C ILE A 47 20.57 26.99 8.81
N ARG A 48 20.02 28.17 8.53
CA ARG A 48 19.43 28.53 7.24
C ARG A 48 19.91 29.91 6.81
N PHE A 49 20.38 30.04 5.57
CA PHE A 49 20.84 31.30 5.01
C PHE A 49 20.63 31.36 3.50
N SER A 50 20.56 32.58 2.94
CA SER A 50 20.38 32.79 1.50
C SER A 50 21.48 32.13 0.67
N ILE A 51 21.09 31.49 -0.44
CA ILE A 51 22.02 30.92 -1.43
C ILE A 51 22.92 32.00 -2.07
N GLU A 52 22.60 33.28 -1.90
CA GLU A 52 23.41 34.40 -2.41
C GLU A 52 24.68 34.64 -1.57
N LYS A 53 24.70 34.19 -0.31
CA LYS A 53 25.75 34.50 0.65
C LYS A 53 26.81 33.38 0.77
N GLY A 54 28.06 33.79 0.97
CA GLY A 54 29.14 32.90 1.37
C GLY A 54 29.73 32.04 0.23
N ILE A 55 30.79 31.32 0.55
CA ILE A 55 31.44 30.36 -0.35
C ILE A 55 30.47 29.23 -0.74
N ALA A 56 29.73 28.69 0.24
CA ALA A 56 28.75 27.64 0.00
C ALA A 56 27.65 28.09 -0.97
N GLY A 57 27.17 29.35 -0.85
CA GLY A 57 26.20 29.93 -1.78
C GLY A 57 26.74 30.06 -3.20
N GLN A 58 27.99 30.51 -3.37
CA GLN A 58 28.63 30.58 -4.70
C GLN A 58 28.70 29.19 -5.35
N VAL A 59 29.18 28.17 -4.63
CA VAL A 59 29.25 26.80 -5.14
C VAL A 59 27.86 26.25 -5.47
N ALA A 60 26.85 26.55 -4.66
CA ALA A 60 25.47 26.14 -4.91
C ALA A 60 24.91 26.73 -6.21
N ARG A 61 25.27 27.98 -6.54
CA ARG A 61 24.81 28.67 -7.76
C ARG A 61 25.56 28.25 -9.02
N THR A 62 26.89 28.12 -8.95
CA THR A 62 27.71 27.84 -10.13
C THR A 62 27.89 26.35 -10.39
N GLY A 63 27.78 25.51 -9.36
CA GLY A 63 28.17 24.10 -9.46
C GLY A 63 29.68 23.90 -9.66
N GLU A 64 30.48 24.93 -9.39
CA GLU A 64 31.95 24.87 -9.50
C GLU A 64 32.59 24.62 -8.14
N VAL A 65 33.67 23.86 -8.16
CA VAL A 65 34.47 23.58 -6.96
C VAL A 65 35.27 24.82 -6.57
N LEU A 66 35.29 25.14 -5.28
CA LEU A 66 36.12 26.24 -4.75
C LEU A 66 37.10 25.72 -3.70
N ASN A 67 38.39 25.97 -3.93
CA ASN A 67 39.47 25.73 -2.97
C ASN A 67 40.09 27.08 -2.59
N ILE A 68 39.77 27.55 -1.39
CA ILE A 68 40.11 28.87 -0.87
C ILE A 68 41.26 28.72 0.14
N PRO A 69 42.47 29.19 -0.19
CA PRO A 69 43.65 29.05 0.67
C PRO A 69 43.65 30.03 1.86
N ASP A 70 42.99 31.18 1.71
CA ASP A 70 42.78 32.15 2.79
C ASP A 70 41.34 32.68 2.71
N ALA A 71 40.52 32.30 3.69
CA ALA A 71 39.11 32.68 3.74
C ALA A 71 38.90 34.17 4.00
N TYR A 72 39.76 34.83 4.79
CA TYR A 72 39.60 36.26 5.11
C TYR A 72 40.03 37.16 3.95
N ALA A 73 40.92 36.69 3.08
CA ALA A 73 41.29 37.37 1.85
C ALA A 73 40.21 37.26 0.74
N ASP A 74 39.30 36.29 0.82
CA ASP A 74 38.25 36.10 -0.19
C ASP A 74 37.03 36.99 0.08
N PRO A 75 36.64 37.89 -0.86
CA PRO A 75 35.51 38.81 -0.66
C PRO A 75 34.15 38.11 -0.54
N ARG A 76 34.05 36.83 -0.93
CA ARG A 76 32.82 36.04 -0.86
C ARG A 76 32.64 35.36 0.49
N PHE A 77 33.64 35.38 1.37
CA PHE A 77 33.56 34.72 2.68
C PHE A 77 32.64 35.48 3.65
N ASN A 78 31.70 34.75 4.27
CA ASN A 78 30.79 35.34 5.26
C ASN A 78 31.40 35.26 6.67
N ARG A 79 31.97 36.38 7.14
CA ARG A 79 32.59 36.50 8.46
C ARG A 79 31.59 36.51 9.63
N GLU A 80 30.31 36.75 9.37
CA GLU A 80 29.27 36.80 10.41
C GLU A 80 29.15 35.46 11.17
N VAL A 81 29.40 34.34 10.46
CA VAL A 81 29.32 32.99 11.03
C VAL A 81 30.48 32.74 12.01
N ASP A 82 31.69 33.16 11.65
CA ASP A 82 32.88 33.05 12.52
C ASP A 82 32.73 33.92 13.78
N LEU A 83 32.20 35.14 13.63
CA LEU A 83 31.93 36.05 14.75
C LEU A 83 30.88 35.49 15.72
N TYR A 84 29.83 34.86 15.19
CA TYR A 84 28.77 34.25 16.02
C TYR A 84 29.24 32.98 16.73
N THR A 85 30.08 32.17 16.07
CA THR A 85 30.53 30.87 16.58
C THR A 85 31.82 30.93 17.40
N GLY A 86 32.57 32.05 17.33
CA GLY A 86 33.89 32.19 17.93
C GLY A 86 34.96 31.33 17.25
N TYR A 87 34.65 30.73 16.09
CA TYR A 87 35.55 29.88 15.33
C TYR A 87 36.27 30.69 14.26
N THR A 88 37.56 30.43 14.02
CA THR A 88 38.33 31.12 12.97
C THR A 88 38.57 30.22 11.78
N THR A 89 38.00 30.59 10.65
CA THR A 89 38.15 29.89 9.37
C THR A 89 39.37 30.43 8.62
N ARG A 90 40.39 29.58 8.43
CA ARG A 90 41.64 29.85 7.71
C ARG A 90 41.51 29.50 6.23
N ASN A 91 41.10 28.28 5.90
CA ASN A 91 40.99 27.78 4.54
C ASN A 91 39.76 26.89 4.35
N ILE A 92 39.23 26.86 3.13
CA ILE A 92 37.95 26.22 2.80
C ILE A 92 38.08 25.43 1.51
N LEU A 93 37.64 24.17 1.52
CA LEU A 93 37.43 23.38 0.31
C LEU A 93 35.94 23.05 0.18
N CYS A 94 35.29 23.52 -0.88
CA CYS A 94 33.84 23.48 -1.05
C CYS A 94 33.46 22.79 -2.36
N MET A 95 32.63 21.76 -2.26
CA MET A 95 32.21 20.90 -3.38
C MET A 95 30.68 20.91 -3.53
N PRO A 96 30.17 21.01 -4.76
CA PRO A 96 28.75 20.83 -5.02
C PRO A 96 28.38 19.34 -5.00
N ILE A 97 27.19 19.04 -4.48
CA ILE A 97 26.52 17.74 -4.63
C ILE A 97 25.53 17.88 -5.78
N VAL A 98 25.82 17.22 -6.90
CA VAL A 98 25.00 17.33 -8.12
C VAL A 98 24.19 16.05 -8.31
N SER A 99 22.89 16.19 -8.53
CA SER A 99 21.98 15.11 -8.89
C SER A 99 21.17 15.51 -10.12
N ARG A 100 21.20 14.69 -11.18
CA ARG A 100 20.47 14.92 -12.45
C ARG A 100 20.67 16.33 -13.03
N GLY A 101 21.90 16.84 -12.96
CA GLY A 101 22.27 18.15 -13.50
C GLY A 101 21.92 19.36 -12.61
N SER A 102 21.33 19.16 -11.42
CA SER A 102 21.05 20.22 -10.46
C SER A 102 21.88 20.05 -9.18
N VAL A 103 22.36 21.16 -8.61
CA VAL A 103 23.03 21.16 -7.31
C VAL A 103 21.98 21.00 -6.21
N ILE A 104 22.01 19.86 -5.50
CA ILE A 104 21.05 19.52 -4.43
C ILE A 104 21.62 19.79 -3.03
N GLY A 105 22.92 20.03 -2.94
CA GLY A 105 23.62 20.30 -1.70
C GLY A 105 25.04 20.77 -1.95
N VAL A 106 25.70 21.19 -0.89
CA VAL A 106 27.10 21.63 -0.89
C VAL A 106 27.79 21.06 0.34
N VAL A 107 28.96 20.45 0.15
CA VAL A 107 29.81 19.98 1.24
C VAL A 107 31.02 20.90 1.36
N GLN A 108 31.28 21.35 2.58
CA GLN A 108 32.38 22.24 2.88
C GLN A 108 33.31 21.59 3.91
N MET A 109 34.60 21.55 3.58
CA MET A 109 35.68 21.22 4.49
C MET A 109 36.34 22.50 4.95
N VAL A 110 36.56 22.60 6.25
CA VAL A 110 37.08 23.81 6.88
C VAL A 110 38.36 23.47 7.62
N ASN A 111 39.38 24.31 7.43
CA ASN A 111 40.68 24.26 8.10
C ASN A 111 41.42 22.93 7.92
N LYS A 112 42.32 22.86 6.95
CA LYS A 112 43.33 21.80 6.82
C LYS A 112 44.17 21.73 8.11
N ILE A 113 44.28 20.53 8.68
CA ILE A 113 45.08 20.27 9.89
C ILE A 113 46.56 20.14 9.52
N SER A 114 46.88 19.44 8.42
CA SER A 114 48.25 19.27 7.91
C SER A 114 48.52 20.15 6.70
N GLY A 115 49.02 21.38 6.95
CA GLY A 115 49.45 22.32 5.91
C GLY A 115 48.75 23.68 5.96
N SER A 116 49.14 24.56 5.04
CA SER A 116 48.60 25.93 4.93
C SER A 116 47.28 26.01 4.16
N ALA A 117 47.01 25.08 3.24
CA ALA A 117 45.79 25.00 2.43
C ALA A 117 45.52 23.57 1.94
N PHE A 118 44.33 23.32 1.37
CA PHE A 118 43.99 22.04 0.74
C PHE A 118 44.74 21.86 -0.60
N SER A 119 45.36 20.69 -0.78
CA SER A 119 46.11 20.35 -1.99
C SER A 119 45.20 19.97 -3.17
N LYS A 120 45.76 19.90 -4.39
CA LYS A 120 45.01 19.38 -5.54
C LYS A 120 44.62 17.90 -5.39
N THR A 121 45.43 17.13 -4.66
CA THR A 121 45.11 15.74 -4.31
C THR A 121 43.90 15.67 -3.37
N ASP A 122 43.82 16.57 -2.37
CA ASP A 122 42.66 16.68 -1.49
C ASP A 122 41.39 17.00 -2.29
N GLU A 123 41.49 17.93 -3.24
CA GLU A 123 40.39 18.29 -4.13
C GLU A 123 39.90 17.08 -4.96
N ASN A 124 40.81 16.32 -5.57
CA ASN A 124 40.44 15.13 -6.36
C ASN A 124 39.81 14.03 -5.50
N ASN A 125 40.37 13.75 -4.31
CA ASN A 125 39.81 12.77 -3.38
C ASN A 125 38.41 13.18 -2.91
N PHE A 126 38.25 14.45 -2.56
CA PHE A 126 36.98 14.97 -2.09
C PHE A 126 35.93 15.04 -3.19
N LYS A 127 36.32 15.29 -4.44
CA LYS A 127 35.43 15.22 -5.60
C LYS A 127 34.82 13.82 -5.78
N MET A 128 35.62 12.76 -5.64
CA MET A 128 35.10 11.38 -5.67
C MET A 128 34.11 11.13 -4.54
N PHE A 129 34.42 11.60 -3.32
CA PHE A 129 33.51 11.49 -2.19
C PHE A 129 32.19 12.25 -2.40
N ALA A 130 32.24 13.45 -2.98
CA ALA A 130 31.06 14.25 -3.28
C ALA A 130 30.09 13.54 -4.24
N VAL A 131 30.59 12.76 -5.21
CA VAL A 131 29.76 11.92 -6.09
C VAL A 131 29.01 10.84 -5.30
N PHE A 132 29.68 10.14 -4.38
CA PHE A 132 29.03 9.16 -3.52
C PHE A 132 27.99 9.81 -2.59
N CYS A 133 28.28 10.99 -2.05
CA CYS A 133 27.32 11.77 -1.29
C CYS A 133 26.08 12.13 -2.12
N ALA A 134 26.26 12.46 -3.39
CA ALA A 134 25.14 12.75 -4.29
C ALA A 134 24.21 11.56 -4.47
N LEU A 135 24.76 10.36 -4.68
CA LEU A 135 23.99 9.13 -4.80
C LEU A 135 23.26 8.81 -3.49
N ALA A 136 23.95 8.88 -2.35
CA ALA A 136 23.37 8.62 -1.04
C ALA A 136 22.22 9.59 -0.71
N LEU A 137 22.42 10.88 -0.96
CA LEU A 137 21.40 11.91 -0.74
C LEU A 137 20.22 11.75 -1.70
N HIS A 138 20.47 11.36 -2.96
CA HIS A 138 19.41 11.05 -3.92
C HIS A 138 18.54 9.87 -3.47
N CYS A 139 19.16 8.77 -3.03
CA CYS A 139 18.47 7.60 -2.51
C CYS A 139 17.68 7.93 -1.24
N ALA A 140 18.27 8.67 -0.31
CA ALA A 140 17.60 9.11 0.91
C ALA A 140 16.37 9.98 0.60
N ASN A 141 16.50 10.94 -0.33
CA ASN A 141 15.39 11.79 -0.76
C ASN A 141 14.28 10.99 -1.47
N MET A 142 14.64 10.05 -2.34
CA MET A 142 13.67 9.18 -3.01
C MET A 142 12.91 8.32 -1.99
N TYR A 143 13.63 7.73 -1.05
CA TYR A 143 13.03 6.93 0.03
C TYR A 143 12.10 7.78 0.91
N HIS A 144 12.53 8.99 1.30
CA HIS A 144 11.68 9.92 2.06
C HIS A 144 10.39 10.27 1.30
N ARG A 145 10.47 10.52 -0.02
CA ARG A 145 9.29 10.78 -0.85
C ARG A 145 8.34 9.58 -0.93
N ILE A 146 8.86 8.37 -1.07
CA ILE A 146 8.06 7.13 -1.06
C ILE A 146 7.34 7.01 0.30
N ARG A 147 8.07 7.11 1.41
CA ARG A 147 7.47 7.02 2.76
C ARG A 147 6.40 8.07 3.01
N HIS A 148 6.63 9.30 2.56
CA HIS A 148 5.64 10.37 2.66
C HIS A 148 4.39 10.06 1.83
N SER A 149 4.56 9.57 0.61
CA SER A 149 3.46 9.13 -0.25
C SER A 149 2.67 7.96 0.36
N GLU A 150 3.36 6.98 0.95
CA GLU A 150 2.74 5.86 1.67
C GLU A 150 1.91 6.36 2.86
N CYS A 151 2.42 7.34 3.62
CA CYS A 151 1.71 7.91 4.75
C CYS A 151 0.42 8.63 4.31
N ILE A 152 0.51 9.46 3.26
CA ILE A 152 -0.67 10.11 2.66
C ILE A 152 -1.67 9.05 2.19
N TYR A 153 -1.19 8.05 1.47
CA TYR A 153 -2.03 6.97 0.96
C TYR A 153 -2.76 6.23 2.08
N ARG A 154 -2.06 5.89 3.18
CA ARG A 154 -2.66 5.24 4.35
C ARG A 154 -3.77 6.08 4.98
N VAL A 155 -3.53 7.37 5.22
CA VAL A 155 -4.55 8.27 5.79
C VAL A 155 -5.75 8.42 4.84
N THR A 156 -5.51 8.50 3.52
CA THR A 156 -6.59 8.54 2.54
C THR A 156 -7.38 7.23 2.52
N MET A 157 -6.74 6.07 2.62
CA MET A 157 -7.41 4.77 2.75
C MET A 157 -8.25 4.67 4.02
N GLU A 158 -7.73 5.13 5.16
CA GLU A 158 -8.49 5.17 6.41
C GLU A 158 -9.76 6.02 6.25
N LYS A 159 -9.66 7.21 5.64
CA LYS A 159 -10.84 8.06 5.35
C LYS A 159 -11.87 7.36 4.47
N LEU A 160 -11.43 6.64 3.44
CA LEU A 160 -12.34 5.90 2.56
C LEU A 160 -12.97 4.69 3.28
N SER A 161 -12.23 4.05 4.17
CA SER A 161 -12.71 2.87 4.92
C SER A 161 -13.92 3.20 5.81
N TYR A 162 -14.00 4.40 6.37
CA TYR A 162 -15.18 4.82 7.15
C TYR A 162 -16.49 4.75 6.36
N HIS A 163 -16.43 4.95 5.05
CA HIS A 163 -17.60 4.86 4.18
C HIS A 163 -17.84 3.46 3.62
N SER A 164 -16.82 2.60 3.65
CA SER A 164 -16.90 1.21 3.15
C SER A 164 -17.23 0.19 4.24
N VAL A 165 -17.13 0.55 5.52
CA VAL A 165 -17.41 -0.34 6.65
C VAL A 165 -18.79 -0.03 7.25
N CYS A 166 -19.49 -1.07 7.71
CA CYS A 166 -20.77 -0.90 8.39
C CYS A 166 -20.62 -0.17 9.74
N THR A 167 -21.62 0.63 10.12
CA THR A 167 -21.69 1.26 11.44
C THR A 167 -22.20 0.27 12.49
N ALA A 168 -22.00 0.59 13.79
CA ALA A 168 -22.52 -0.21 14.88
C ALA A 168 -24.04 -0.41 14.80
N GLU A 169 -24.75 0.68 14.51
CA GLU A 169 -26.20 0.70 14.35
C GLU A 169 -26.67 -0.22 13.20
N GLU A 170 -25.99 -0.20 12.06
CA GLU A 170 -26.35 -0.99 10.89
C GLU A 170 -26.29 -2.50 11.14
N TRP A 171 -25.21 -3.00 11.74
CA TRP A 171 -25.09 -4.44 12.01
C TRP A 171 -25.92 -4.89 13.21
N GLN A 172 -26.15 -4.02 14.20
CA GLN A 172 -27.06 -4.30 15.32
C GLN A 172 -28.51 -4.41 14.85
N ASN A 173 -28.95 -3.50 13.98
CA ASN A 173 -30.27 -3.56 13.37
C ASN A 173 -30.47 -4.86 12.59
N LEU A 174 -29.45 -5.31 11.85
CA LEU A 174 -29.48 -6.59 11.15
C LEU A 174 -29.56 -7.78 12.12
N MET A 175 -28.82 -7.75 13.23
CA MET A 175 -28.81 -8.82 14.22
C MET A 175 -30.18 -9.07 14.86
N HIS A 176 -31.00 -8.02 14.96
CA HIS A 176 -32.37 -8.09 15.49
C HIS A 176 -33.45 -8.18 14.40
N CYS A 177 -33.06 -8.19 13.12
CA CYS A 177 -33.98 -8.27 12.01
C CYS A 177 -34.59 -9.67 11.92
N THR A 178 -35.92 -9.75 11.78
CA THR A 178 -36.63 -11.00 11.54
C THR A 178 -37.24 -11.00 10.16
N LEU A 179 -37.16 -12.14 9.46
CA LEU A 179 -37.76 -12.27 8.14
C LEU A 179 -39.28 -12.44 8.26
N PRO A 180 -40.06 -11.87 7.32
CA PRO A 180 -41.49 -12.16 7.19
C PRO A 180 -41.76 -13.67 7.09
N PRO A 181 -42.85 -14.19 7.71
CA PRO A 181 -43.11 -15.63 7.81
C PRO A 181 -43.16 -16.41 6.48
N HIS A 182 -43.58 -15.77 5.39
CA HIS A 182 -43.69 -16.41 4.07
C HIS A 182 -42.31 -16.67 3.44
N ILE A 183 -41.33 -15.80 3.69
CA ILE A 183 -39.97 -15.92 3.12
C ILE A 183 -39.31 -17.23 3.56
N TYR A 184 -39.50 -17.65 4.82
CA TYR A 184 -38.94 -18.90 5.33
C TYR A 184 -39.34 -20.14 4.50
N LYS A 185 -40.49 -20.11 3.83
CA LYS A 185 -40.97 -21.21 2.99
C LYS A 185 -40.56 -21.03 1.54
N GLU A 186 -40.62 -19.80 1.05
CA GLU A 186 -40.42 -19.51 -0.37
C GLU A 186 -38.94 -19.51 -0.76
N ILE A 187 -38.02 -19.18 0.16
CA ILE A 187 -36.59 -19.08 -0.12
C ILE A 187 -35.94 -20.39 -0.59
N GLU A 188 -36.55 -21.54 -0.33
CA GLU A 188 -36.07 -22.83 -0.84
C GLU A 188 -36.39 -23.06 -2.33
N LEU A 189 -37.30 -22.26 -2.90
CA LEU A 189 -37.74 -22.38 -4.28
C LEU A 189 -36.80 -21.64 -5.23
N TYR A 190 -36.41 -22.28 -6.33
CA TYR A 190 -35.55 -21.67 -7.36
C TYR A 190 -36.16 -20.41 -8.01
N HIS A 191 -37.49 -20.30 -8.04
CA HIS A 191 -38.20 -19.18 -8.65
C HIS A 191 -38.57 -18.08 -7.63
N PHE A 192 -38.02 -18.13 -6.41
CA PHE A 192 -38.22 -17.08 -5.41
C PHE A 192 -37.64 -15.76 -5.91
N ASP A 193 -38.47 -14.72 -5.99
CA ASP A 193 -38.04 -13.38 -6.39
C ASP A 193 -37.69 -12.56 -5.15
N ILE A 194 -36.40 -12.24 -4.99
CA ILE A 194 -35.95 -11.38 -3.88
C ILE A 194 -36.36 -9.91 -4.08
N SER A 195 -36.69 -9.48 -5.30
CA SER A 195 -36.89 -8.06 -5.66
C SER A 195 -37.84 -7.29 -4.74
N PRO A 196 -38.98 -7.85 -4.28
CA PRO A 196 -39.90 -7.14 -3.39
C PRO A 196 -39.37 -6.92 -1.97
N HIS A 197 -38.23 -7.53 -1.61
CA HIS A 197 -37.72 -7.64 -0.24
C HIS A 197 -36.40 -6.89 -0.01
N GLU A 198 -36.19 -5.74 -0.68
CA GLU A 198 -34.94 -4.97 -0.66
C GLU A 198 -34.42 -4.65 0.75
N ASP A 199 -35.32 -4.29 1.67
CA ASP A 199 -34.98 -3.92 3.04
C ASP A 199 -34.39 -5.07 3.85
N VAL A 200 -34.71 -6.32 3.49
CA VAL A 200 -34.34 -7.52 4.26
C VAL A 200 -33.34 -8.43 3.53
N TRP A 201 -32.80 -8.04 2.37
CA TRP A 201 -31.78 -8.83 1.66
C TRP A 201 -30.59 -9.26 2.53
N PRO A 202 -30.01 -8.41 3.41
CA PRO A 202 -28.96 -8.84 4.31
C PRO A 202 -29.43 -9.94 5.28
N ALA A 203 -30.65 -9.84 5.80
CA ALA A 203 -31.22 -10.82 6.70
C ALA A 203 -31.52 -12.15 5.98
N ILE A 204 -31.93 -12.09 4.71
CA ILE A 204 -32.09 -13.25 3.84
C ILE A 204 -30.75 -13.98 3.72
N PHE A 205 -29.65 -13.27 3.46
CA PHE A 205 -28.33 -13.88 3.39
C PHE A 205 -27.89 -14.53 4.71
N VAL A 206 -28.04 -13.82 5.84
CA VAL A 206 -27.74 -14.37 7.18
C VAL A 206 -28.54 -15.66 7.43
N TYR A 207 -29.82 -15.68 7.07
CA TYR A 207 -30.66 -16.86 7.18
C TYR A 207 -30.16 -18.02 6.29
N MET A 208 -29.83 -17.76 5.02
CA MET A 208 -29.30 -18.78 4.10
C MET A 208 -28.01 -19.42 4.62
N VAL A 209 -27.11 -18.62 5.21
CA VAL A 209 -25.88 -19.10 5.83
C VAL A 209 -26.17 -19.99 7.03
N HIS A 210 -27.06 -19.56 7.94
CA HIS A 210 -27.42 -20.36 9.12
C HIS A 210 -28.14 -21.66 8.77
N GLN A 211 -29.02 -21.67 7.76
CA GLN A 211 -29.68 -22.90 7.30
C GLN A 211 -28.73 -23.85 6.57
N SER A 212 -27.72 -23.33 5.87
CA SER A 212 -26.78 -24.18 5.12
C SER A 212 -25.64 -24.71 5.97
N CYS A 213 -25.13 -23.91 6.91
CA CYS A 213 -23.94 -24.24 7.69
C CYS A 213 -24.24 -24.54 9.15
N GLY A 214 -25.44 -24.21 9.65
CA GLY A 214 -25.78 -24.25 11.08
C GLY A 214 -25.47 -22.93 11.80
N THR A 215 -26.20 -22.68 12.89
CA THR A 215 -26.10 -21.43 13.66
C THR A 215 -24.77 -21.27 14.42
N ALA A 216 -24.16 -22.39 14.83
CA ALA A 216 -22.89 -22.40 15.54
C ALA A 216 -21.66 -22.22 14.64
N CYS A 217 -21.82 -22.29 13.32
CA CYS A 217 -20.70 -22.21 12.37
C CYS A 217 -20.14 -20.80 12.18
N PHE A 218 -20.90 -19.77 12.56
CA PHE A 218 -20.54 -18.37 12.43
C PHE A 218 -20.94 -17.60 13.68
N GLU A 219 -20.09 -16.70 14.15
CA GLU A 219 -20.50 -15.71 15.15
C GLU A 219 -21.44 -14.71 14.49
N LEU A 220 -22.68 -14.61 14.99
CA LEU A 220 -23.73 -13.78 14.40
C LEU A 220 -23.30 -12.31 14.22
N GLU A 221 -22.62 -11.73 15.21
CA GLU A 221 -22.08 -10.37 15.12
C GLU A 221 -21.15 -10.20 13.92
N LYS A 222 -20.18 -11.11 13.76
CA LYS A 222 -19.19 -11.05 12.67
C LYS A 222 -19.86 -11.25 11.32
N LEU A 223 -20.85 -12.15 11.23
CA LEU A 223 -21.62 -12.39 10.02
C LEU A 223 -22.45 -11.16 9.61
N CYS A 224 -23.11 -10.49 10.57
CA CYS A 224 -23.85 -9.26 10.32
C CYS A 224 -22.93 -8.12 9.88
N ARG A 225 -21.80 -7.91 10.56
CA ARG A 225 -20.78 -6.92 10.19
C ARG A 225 -20.26 -7.16 8.77
N PHE A 226 -19.86 -8.39 8.48
CA PHE A 226 -19.39 -8.80 7.16
C PHE A 226 -20.43 -8.55 6.07
N THR A 227 -21.67 -9.01 6.27
CA THR A 227 -22.75 -8.87 5.28
C THR A 227 -23.07 -7.39 4.98
N MET A 228 -23.13 -6.55 6.01
CA MET A 228 -23.41 -5.12 5.86
C MET A 228 -22.25 -4.38 5.18
N SER A 229 -21.01 -4.70 5.50
CA SER A 229 -19.83 -4.14 4.83
C SER A 229 -19.76 -4.60 3.36
N VAL A 230 -20.03 -5.88 3.06
CA VAL A 230 -20.11 -6.37 1.67
C VAL A 230 -21.18 -5.60 0.88
N LYS A 231 -22.40 -5.44 1.44
CA LYS A 231 -23.47 -4.63 0.84
C LYS A 231 -23.00 -3.21 0.48
N LYS A 232 -22.28 -2.53 1.38
CA LYS A 232 -21.75 -1.18 1.16
C LYS A 232 -20.70 -1.09 0.05
N ASN A 233 -19.97 -2.17 -0.20
CA ASN A 233 -18.91 -2.22 -1.21
C ASN A 233 -19.42 -2.64 -2.60
N TYR A 234 -20.70 -2.94 -2.75
CA TYR A 234 -21.33 -3.04 -4.07
C TYR A 234 -21.64 -1.66 -4.65
N ARG A 235 -21.22 -1.43 -5.89
CA ARG A 235 -21.47 -0.17 -6.59
C ARG A 235 -22.91 -0.09 -7.10
N ARG A 236 -23.39 1.14 -7.25
CA ARG A 236 -24.65 1.44 -7.95
C ARG A 236 -24.44 1.37 -9.46
N VAL A 237 -24.52 0.15 -10.00
CA VAL A 237 -24.49 -0.13 -11.44
C VAL A 237 -25.77 -0.85 -11.86
N PRO A 238 -26.17 -0.82 -13.15
CA PRO A 238 -27.47 -1.35 -13.58
C PRO A 238 -27.70 -2.84 -13.26
N TYR A 239 -26.65 -3.68 -13.33
CA TYR A 239 -26.78 -5.13 -13.19
C TYR A 239 -25.91 -5.72 -12.07
N HIS A 240 -24.58 -5.56 -12.12
CA HIS A 240 -23.61 -6.10 -11.14
C HIS A 240 -23.63 -5.35 -9.80
N ASN A 241 -24.78 -5.36 -9.14
CA ASN A 241 -25.05 -4.66 -7.89
C ASN A 241 -25.40 -5.65 -6.78
N TRP A 242 -25.69 -5.11 -5.59
CA TRP A 242 -26.01 -5.91 -4.40
C TRP A 242 -27.18 -6.88 -4.61
N LYS A 243 -28.21 -6.49 -5.38
CA LYS A 243 -29.35 -7.37 -5.69
C LYS A 243 -28.87 -8.62 -6.42
N HIS A 244 -28.08 -8.45 -7.48
CA HIS A 244 -27.52 -9.55 -8.26
C HIS A 244 -26.71 -10.52 -7.37
N ALA A 245 -25.85 -9.98 -6.51
CA ALA A 245 -25.07 -10.79 -5.57
C ALA A 245 -25.93 -11.66 -4.63
N VAL A 246 -26.99 -11.08 -4.07
CA VAL A 246 -27.92 -11.81 -3.19
C VAL A 246 -28.73 -12.85 -3.98
N THR A 247 -29.13 -12.56 -5.22
CA THR A 247 -29.81 -13.52 -6.10
C THR A 247 -28.89 -14.70 -6.44
N VAL A 248 -27.61 -14.46 -6.74
CA VAL A 248 -26.62 -15.52 -7.01
C VAL A 248 -26.38 -16.36 -5.75
N ALA A 249 -26.26 -15.73 -4.58
CA ALA A 249 -26.14 -16.43 -3.31
C ALA A 249 -27.39 -17.28 -2.99
N HIS A 250 -28.59 -16.79 -3.34
CA HIS A 250 -29.84 -17.53 -3.22
C HIS A 250 -29.90 -18.75 -4.14
N CYS A 251 -29.48 -18.61 -5.39
CA CYS A 251 -29.38 -19.76 -6.29
C CYS A 251 -28.43 -20.84 -5.73
N MET A 252 -27.27 -20.43 -5.20
CA MET A 252 -26.34 -21.34 -4.55
C MET A 252 -26.96 -21.98 -3.29
N TYR A 253 -27.66 -21.20 -2.46
CA TYR A 253 -28.39 -21.73 -1.31
C TYR A 253 -29.38 -22.84 -1.72
N ALA A 254 -30.20 -22.61 -2.73
CA ALA A 254 -31.15 -23.61 -3.24
C ALA A 254 -30.43 -24.88 -3.74
N ILE A 255 -29.28 -24.74 -4.42
CA ILE A 255 -28.45 -25.88 -4.84
C ILE A 255 -27.95 -26.66 -3.61
N LEU A 256 -27.42 -25.98 -2.59
CA LEU A 256 -26.88 -26.61 -1.38
C LEU A 256 -27.96 -27.32 -0.56
N GLN A 257 -29.17 -26.76 -0.48
CA GLN A 257 -30.29 -27.38 0.24
C GLN A 257 -30.79 -28.65 -0.45
N ASN A 258 -30.81 -28.67 -1.78
CA ASN A 258 -31.20 -29.86 -2.55
C ASN A 258 -30.09 -30.94 -2.60
N ASN A 259 -28.86 -30.65 -2.13
CA ASN A 259 -27.70 -31.52 -2.28
C ASN A 259 -26.88 -31.67 -0.98
N GLN A 260 -27.54 -31.92 0.16
CA GLN A 260 -26.92 -31.90 1.49
C GLN A 260 -25.74 -32.89 1.68
N GLY A 261 -25.68 -33.98 0.91
CA GLY A 261 -24.62 -35.00 1.02
C GLY A 261 -23.43 -34.83 0.07
N LEU A 262 -23.48 -33.87 -0.87
CA LEU A 262 -22.44 -33.73 -1.90
C LEU A 262 -21.31 -32.78 -1.50
N PHE A 263 -21.63 -31.72 -0.74
CA PHE A 263 -20.70 -30.67 -0.35
C PHE A 263 -20.23 -30.85 1.09
N THR A 264 -18.95 -30.59 1.33
CA THR A 264 -18.38 -30.50 2.68
C THR A 264 -18.81 -29.21 3.38
N ASP A 265 -18.70 -29.17 4.70
CA ASP A 265 -19.04 -27.97 5.47
C ASP A 265 -18.18 -26.75 5.08
N LEU A 266 -16.90 -26.96 4.75
CA LEU A 266 -16.02 -25.88 4.28
C LEU A 266 -16.46 -25.35 2.92
N GLU A 267 -16.88 -26.22 1.99
CA GLU A 267 -17.38 -25.78 0.69
C GLU A 267 -18.69 -25.02 0.80
N ARG A 268 -19.62 -25.47 1.66
CA ARG A 268 -20.89 -24.74 1.90
C ARG A 268 -20.62 -23.32 2.41
N LYS A 269 -19.69 -23.20 3.36
CA LYS A 269 -19.22 -21.91 3.90
C LYS A 269 -18.58 -21.04 2.81
N GLY A 270 -17.62 -21.61 2.07
CA GLY A 270 -16.86 -20.90 1.04
C GLY A 270 -17.71 -20.47 -0.15
N LEU A 271 -18.59 -21.34 -0.66
CA LEU A 271 -19.42 -21.07 -1.84
C LEU A 271 -20.45 -19.96 -1.57
N LEU A 272 -21.12 -19.95 -0.41
CA LEU A 272 -22.08 -18.88 -0.10
C LEU A 272 -21.39 -17.52 0.02
N VAL A 273 -20.23 -17.47 0.69
CA VAL A 273 -19.44 -16.23 0.81
C VAL A 273 -18.89 -15.81 -0.56
N ALA A 274 -18.41 -16.74 -1.38
CA ALA A 274 -17.95 -16.46 -2.74
C ALA A 274 -19.07 -15.88 -3.63
N CYS A 275 -20.25 -16.51 -3.64
CA CYS A 275 -21.40 -16.02 -4.41
C CYS A 275 -21.81 -14.61 -4.00
N LEU A 276 -21.81 -14.30 -2.69
CA LEU A 276 -22.11 -12.95 -2.22
C LEU A 276 -21.05 -11.94 -2.65
N CYS A 277 -19.79 -12.35 -2.80
CA CYS A 277 -18.66 -11.44 -3.01
C CYS A 277 -18.13 -11.38 -4.45
N HIS A 278 -18.63 -12.23 -5.35
CA HIS A 278 -18.04 -12.44 -6.68
C HIS A 278 -17.98 -11.20 -7.56
N ASP A 279 -18.82 -10.20 -7.32
CA ASP A 279 -18.91 -8.94 -8.10
C ASP A 279 -18.60 -7.69 -7.23
N LEU A 280 -17.90 -7.84 -6.10
CA LEU A 280 -17.58 -6.73 -5.19
C LEU A 280 -16.80 -5.60 -5.88
N ASP A 281 -17.21 -4.34 -5.70
CA ASP A 281 -16.61 -3.18 -6.38
C ASP A 281 -16.73 -3.20 -7.93
N HIS A 282 -17.62 -4.01 -8.52
CA HIS A 282 -17.76 -4.09 -9.99
C HIS A 282 -18.17 -2.74 -10.61
N ARG A 283 -17.42 -2.30 -11.63
CA ARG A 283 -17.51 -0.94 -12.20
C ARG A 283 -18.39 -0.80 -13.43
N GLY A 284 -18.91 -1.92 -13.95
CA GLY A 284 -19.72 -1.96 -15.16
C GLY A 284 -18.91 -2.05 -16.47
N TYR A 285 -17.63 -2.41 -16.38
CA TYR A 285 -16.75 -2.61 -17.53
C TYR A 285 -16.23 -4.04 -17.57
N SER A 286 -16.04 -4.59 -18.77
CA SER A 286 -15.45 -5.90 -18.97
C SER A 286 -13.92 -5.89 -18.80
N ASN A 287 -13.33 -7.06 -18.55
CA ASN A 287 -11.86 -7.25 -18.53
C ASN A 287 -11.18 -6.72 -19.81
N SER A 288 -11.80 -6.96 -20.99
CA SER A 288 -11.30 -6.47 -22.28
C SER A 288 -11.30 -4.94 -22.38
N TYR A 289 -12.29 -4.27 -21.79
CA TYR A 289 -12.34 -2.81 -21.74
C TYR A 289 -11.21 -2.27 -20.86
N LEU A 290 -10.99 -2.86 -19.67
CA LEU A 290 -9.93 -2.42 -18.75
C LEU A 290 -8.53 -2.51 -19.38
N GLN A 291 -8.26 -3.58 -20.12
CA GLN A 291 -7.00 -3.75 -20.84
C GLN A 291 -6.84 -2.73 -21.98
N LYS A 292 -7.91 -2.48 -22.75
CA LYS A 292 -7.87 -1.57 -23.90
C LYS A 292 -7.58 -0.12 -23.50
N PHE A 293 -7.97 0.28 -22.29
CA PHE A 293 -7.84 1.65 -21.79
C PHE A 293 -6.78 1.79 -20.68
N ASP A 294 -5.85 0.84 -20.58
CA ASP A 294 -4.73 0.85 -19.62
C ASP A 294 -5.17 1.17 -18.18
N HIS A 295 -6.31 0.62 -17.77
CA HIS A 295 -6.82 0.85 -16.43
C HIS A 295 -5.82 0.28 -15.40
N PRO A 296 -5.53 0.95 -14.26
CA PRO A 296 -4.52 0.49 -13.31
C PRO A 296 -4.70 -0.95 -12.80
N LEU A 297 -5.94 -1.45 -12.73
CA LEU A 297 -6.23 -2.86 -12.40
C LEU A 297 -5.64 -3.84 -13.42
N ALA A 298 -5.65 -3.50 -14.71
CA ALA A 298 -5.07 -4.35 -15.76
C ALA A 298 -3.53 -4.43 -15.67
N ALA A 299 -2.88 -3.44 -15.05
CA ALA A 299 -1.46 -3.50 -14.75
C ALA A 299 -1.16 -4.34 -13.48
N LEU A 300 -2.13 -4.47 -12.58
CA LEU A 300 -1.99 -5.24 -11.34
C LEU A 300 -2.21 -6.75 -11.55
N TYR A 301 -3.18 -7.11 -12.39
CA TYR A 301 -3.57 -8.49 -12.66
C TYR A 301 -3.53 -8.81 -14.15
N SER A 302 -2.80 -9.87 -14.52
CA SER A 302 -2.63 -10.29 -15.91
C SER A 302 -3.80 -11.13 -16.47
N THR A 303 -4.48 -11.90 -15.62
CA THR A 303 -5.60 -12.78 -16.02
C THR A 303 -6.77 -12.62 -15.05
N SER A 304 -8.00 -12.67 -15.56
CA SER A 304 -9.25 -12.54 -14.77
C SER A 304 -9.19 -11.31 -13.84
N THR A 305 -8.87 -10.16 -14.44
CA THR A 305 -8.47 -8.94 -13.72
C THR A 305 -9.52 -8.49 -12.69
N MET A 306 -10.81 -8.47 -13.08
CA MET A 306 -11.89 -8.10 -12.17
C MET A 306 -12.13 -9.17 -11.12
N GLU A 307 -12.09 -10.46 -11.47
CA GLU A 307 -12.33 -11.55 -10.53
C GLU A 307 -11.23 -11.61 -9.44
N GLN A 308 -9.98 -11.36 -9.80
CA GLN A 308 -8.88 -11.21 -8.84
C GLN A 308 -9.10 -10.00 -7.93
N HIS A 309 -9.62 -8.89 -8.48
CA HIS A 309 -9.99 -7.72 -7.70
C HIS A 309 -11.13 -8.01 -6.72
N HIS A 310 -12.19 -8.71 -7.15
CA HIS A 310 -13.32 -9.13 -6.31
C HIS A 310 -12.86 -10.00 -5.15
N PHE A 311 -11.98 -10.97 -5.41
CA PHE A 311 -11.36 -11.78 -4.35
C PHE A 311 -10.51 -10.93 -3.39
N SER A 312 -9.68 -10.03 -3.92
CA SER A 312 -8.87 -9.13 -3.08
C SER A 312 -9.75 -8.24 -2.18
N GLN A 313 -10.87 -7.72 -2.68
CA GLN A 313 -11.82 -6.95 -1.87
C GLN A 313 -12.44 -7.82 -0.76
N THR A 314 -12.79 -9.07 -1.08
CA THR A 314 -13.31 -10.04 -0.10
C THR A 314 -12.33 -10.24 1.05
N VAL A 315 -11.04 -10.49 0.73
CA VAL A 315 -9.99 -10.67 1.74
C VAL A 315 -9.78 -9.40 2.56
N SER A 316 -9.80 -8.22 1.94
CA SER A 316 -9.68 -6.95 2.66
C SER A 316 -10.80 -6.76 3.69
N ILE A 317 -12.06 -7.11 3.35
CA ILE A 317 -13.18 -7.04 4.30
C ILE A 317 -13.00 -8.06 5.43
N LEU A 318 -12.58 -9.30 5.12
CA LEU A 318 -12.33 -10.33 6.14
C LEU A 318 -11.22 -9.96 7.13
N GLN A 319 -10.25 -9.16 6.71
CA GLN A 319 -9.14 -8.69 7.55
C GLN A 319 -9.52 -7.54 8.49
N LEU A 320 -10.70 -6.93 8.30
CA LEU A 320 -11.18 -5.89 9.21
C LEU A 320 -11.53 -6.48 10.58
N GLU A 321 -11.31 -5.69 11.62
CA GLU A 321 -11.63 -6.09 12.99
C GLU A 321 -13.13 -6.41 13.14
N GLY A 322 -13.43 -7.59 13.70
CA GLY A 322 -14.80 -8.06 13.87
C GLY A 322 -15.53 -8.49 12.58
N HIS A 323 -14.84 -8.59 11.43
CA HIS A 323 -15.45 -9.02 10.16
C HIS A 323 -15.03 -10.42 9.71
N ASN A 324 -14.02 -11.01 10.34
CA ASN A 324 -13.57 -12.36 10.01
C ASN A 324 -14.60 -13.42 10.44
N VAL A 325 -15.53 -13.75 9.55
CA VAL A 325 -16.57 -14.76 9.76
C VAL A 325 -16.02 -16.18 9.98
N PHE A 326 -14.76 -16.42 9.61
CA PHE A 326 -14.11 -17.72 9.73
C PHE A 326 -13.16 -17.81 10.94
N SER A 327 -13.31 -16.93 11.94
CA SER A 327 -12.43 -16.88 13.12
C SER A 327 -12.40 -18.16 13.95
N ASN A 328 -13.43 -19.00 13.84
CA ASN A 328 -13.55 -20.25 14.60
C ASN A 328 -12.91 -21.45 13.89
N LEU A 329 -12.40 -21.27 12.66
CA LEU A 329 -11.71 -22.31 11.91
C LEU A 329 -10.25 -22.44 12.37
N SER A 330 -9.71 -23.65 12.28
CA SER A 330 -8.26 -23.85 12.40
C SER A 330 -7.52 -23.17 11.22
N SER A 331 -6.21 -22.94 11.37
CA SER A 331 -5.41 -22.32 10.29
C SER A 331 -5.48 -23.09 8.98
N SER A 332 -5.50 -24.43 9.02
CA SER A 332 -5.63 -25.27 7.82
C SER A 332 -7.00 -25.14 7.17
N GLU A 333 -8.08 -25.11 7.95
CA GLU A 333 -9.45 -24.96 7.43
C GLU A 333 -9.66 -23.55 6.87
N TYR A 334 -9.08 -22.53 7.51
CA TYR A 334 -9.10 -21.15 7.04
C TYR A 334 -8.41 -20.99 5.67
N GLU A 335 -7.24 -21.62 5.49
CA GLU A 335 -6.56 -21.65 4.20
C GLU A 335 -7.39 -22.35 3.12
N GLN A 336 -7.99 -23.50 3.46
CA GLN A 336 -8.86 -24.25 2.54
C GLN A 336 -10.10 -23.46 2.14
N VAL A 337 -10.78 -22.79 3.08
CA VAL A 337 -12.00 -22.02 2.77
C VAL A 337 -11.66 -20.80 1.91
N LEU A 338 -10.53 -20.13 2.17
CA LEU A 338 -10.07 -19.02 1.33
C LEU A 338 -9.73 -19.48 -0.09
N GLU A 339 -9.11 -20.66 -0.23
CA GLU A 339 -8.81 -21.23 -1.55
C GLU A 339 -10.09 -21.61 -2.31
N ILE A 340 -11.11 -22.14 -1.62
CA ILE A 340 -12.43 -22.38 -2.20
C ILE A 340 -13.05 -21.06 -2.69
N ILE A 341 -13.04 -20.01 -1.86
CA ILE A 341 -13.57 -18.69 -2.23
C ILE A 341 -12.83 -18.13 -3.44
N ARG A 342 -11.49 -18.20 -3.43
CA ARG A 342 -10.64 -17.72 -4.53
C ARG A 342 -10.97 -18.42 -5.84
N LYS A 343 -11.01 -19.76 -5.83
CA LYS A 343 -11.33 -20.56 -7.02
C LYS A 343 -12.74 -20.27 -7.53
N ALA A 344 -13.73 -20.20 -6.63
CA ALA A 344 -15.12 -19.94 -7.00
C ALA A 344 -15.31 -18.55 -7.63
N ILE A 345 -14.68 -17.51 -7.08
CA ILE A 345 -14.74 -16.16 -7.65
C ILE A 345 -13.99 -16.09 -8.99
N ILE A 346 -12.79 -16.66 -9.09
CA ILE A 346 -12.06 -16.66 -10.38
C ILE A 346 -12.83 -17.43 -11.46
N ALA A 347 -13.52 -18.51 -11.09
CA ALA A 347 -14.32 -19.30 -12.02
C ALA A 347 -15.56 -18.58 -12.58
N THR A 348 -15.92 -17.38 -12.08
CA THR A 348 -16.99 -16.56 -12.69
C THR A 348 -16.52 -15.86 -13.97
N ASP A 349 -15.22 -15.86 -14.28
CA ASP A 349 -14.71 -15.42 -15.56
C ASP A 349 -15.17 -16.38 -16.67
N LEU A 350 -16.05 -15.88 -17.54
CA LEU A 350 -16.59 -16.64 -18.67
C LEU A 350 -15.50 -17.13 -19.64
N ALA A 351 -14.33 -16.51 -19.68
CA ALA A 351 -13.21 -17.01 -20.49
C ALA A 351 -12.72 -18.39 -20.01
N LEU A 352 -12.79 -18.66 -18.70
CA LEU A 352 -12.40 -19.95 -18.10
C LEU A 352 -13.53 -20.99 -18.21
N TYR A 353 -14.78 -20.55 -18.16
CA TYR A 353 -15.96 -21.41 -18.20
C TYR A 353 -15.96 -22.40 -19.38
N PHE A 354 -15.68 -21.93 -20.60
CA PHE A 354 -15.81 -22.79 -21.80
C PHE A 354 -14.81 -23.94 -21.80
N GLY A 355 -13.58 -23.71 -21.33
CA GLY A 355 -12.57 -24.75 -21.18
C GLY A 355 -12.99 -25.78 -20.13
N ASN A 356 -13.42 -25.31 -18.96
CA ASN A 356 -13.83 -26.16 -17.84
C ASN A 356 -15.08 -26.99 -18.18
N ARG A 357 -16.07 -26.39 -18.85
CA ARG A 357 -17.28 -27.09 -19.31
C ARG A 357 -16.94 -28.24 -20.23
N LYS A 358 -16.03 -28.03 -21.20
CA LYS A 358 -15.64 -29.09 -22.15
C LYS A 358 -15.01 -30.27 -21.41
N GLN A 359 -14.10 -30.01 -20.48
CA GLN A 359 -13.47 -31.06 -19.66
C GLN A 359 -14.49 -31.81 -18.81
N LEU A 360 -15.45 -31.09 -18.21
CA LEU A 360 -16.51 -31.71 -17.41
C LEU A 360 -17.43 -32.59 -18.28
N GLU A 361 -17.75 -32.15 -19.49
CA GLU A 361 -18.57 -32.90 -20.45
C GLU A 361 -17.86 -34.19 -20.89
N GLU A 362 -16.56 -34.14 -21.18
CA GLU A 362 -15.74 -35.32 -21.50
C GLU A 362 -15.70 -36.32 -20.32
N LEU A 363 -15.50 -35.83 -19.09
CA LEU A 363 -15.52 -36.68 -17.88
C LEU A 363 -16.89 -37.32 -17.64
N HIS A 364 -17.97 -36.59 -17.89
CA HIS A 364 -19.33 -37.09 -17.75
C HIS A 364 -19.64 -38.16 -18.79
N GLN A 365 -19.34 -37.90 -20.07
CA GLN A 365 -19.54 -38.85 -21.16
C GLN A 365 -18.72 -40.13 -20.99
N ALA A 366 -17.51 -40.03 -20.43
CA ALA A 366 -16.67 -41.18 -20.12
C ALA A 366 -17.09 -41.94 -18.83
N GLY A 367 -18.06 -41.43 -18.05
CA GLY A 367 -18.44 -41.99 -16.75
C GLY A 367 -17.31 -41.93 -15.71
N ALA A 368 -16.31 -41.06 -15.92
CA ALA A 368 -15.11 -40.96 -15.08
C ALA A 368 -15.23 -39.91 -13.96
N LEU A 369 -16.33 -39.14 -13.93
CA LEU A 369 -16.57 -38.10 -12.93
C LEU A 369 -16.59 -38.71 -11.52
N ASN A 370 -15.72 -38.19 -10.65
CA ASN A 370 -15.54 -38.69 -9.29
C ASN A 370 -15.30 -37.52 -8.35
N LEU A 371 -16.30 -37.16 -7.55
CA LEU A 371 -16.25 -36.03 -6.60
C LEU A 371 -15.29 -36.24 -5.42
N LYS A 372 -14.66 -37.42 -5.29
CA LYS A 372 -13.55 -37.65 -4.35
C LYS A 372 -12.19 -37.28 -4.95
N ASN A 373 -12.11 -37.10 -6.27
CA ASN A 373 -10.93 -36.59 -6.94
C ASN A 373 -10.93 -35.05 -6.84
N GLN A 374 -9.86 -34.49 -6.28
CA GLN A 374 -9.72 -33.04 -6.05
C GLN A 374 -9.68 -32.19 -7.33
N ALA A 375 -9.36 -32.78 -8.50
CA ALA A 375 -9.41 -32.06 -9.77
C ALA A 375 -10.82 -32.07 -10.39
N HIS A 376 -11.64 -33.08 -10.06
CA HIS A 376 -13.02 -33.17 -10.51
C HIS A 376 -13.98 -32.39 -9.60
N ARG A 377 -13.65 -32.34 -8.31
CA ARG A 377 -14.33 -31.58 -7.27
C ARG A 377 -13.92 -30.11 -7.36
#